data_AF-A0AAP2PC52-F1
#
_entry.id   AF-A0AAP2PC52-F1
#
_cell.length_a   1.000
_cell.length_b   1.000
_cell.length_c   1.000
_cell.angle_alpha   90.00
_cell.angle_beta   90.00
_cell.angle_gamma   90.00
#
_symmetry.space_group_name_H-M   'P 1'
#
loop_
_entity.id
_entity.type
_entity.pdbx_description
1 polymer ?
#
loop_
_entity_poly.entity_id
_entity_poly.type
_entity_poly.pdbx_seq_one_letter_code
_entity_poly.pdbx_strand_id
1 'polypeptide(L)' 'MSNNRNTRTNTWKTRSRNAASAYTDKQIEQYLFLLIYSGRHSNAESLFAELRKMLPGVDPTQMNRVAHQFAAELRNAGLT' A
#
# COMPACT_ATOMS: atom_id res chain seq x y z
N MET A 1 -49.96 -9.14 23.32
CA MET A 1 -49.38 -8.32 22.23
C MET A 1 -47.87 -8.26 22.44
N SER A 2 -47.08 -9.01 21.66
CA SER A 2 -45.61 -8.96 21.74
C SER A 2 -45.04 -8.89 20.33
N ASN A 3 -44.57 -7.71 19.92
CA ASN A 3 -43.89 -7.52 18.64
C ASN A 3 -42.40 -7.82 18.82
N ASN A 4 -41.99 -9.04 18.48
CA ASN A 4 -40.59 -9.43 18.41
C ASN A 4 -39.99 -8.85 17.12
N ARG A 5 -39.35 -7.67 17.20
CA ARG A 5 -38.64 -7.06 16.06
C ARG A 5 -37.39 -7.89 15.74
N ASN A 6 -37.54 -8.79 14.78
CA ASN A 6 -36.43 -9.52 14.19
C ASN A 6 -35.64 -8.58 13.26
N THR A 7 -34.73 -7.79 13.83
CA THR A 7 -33.77 -6.98 13.07
C THR A 7 -32.78 -7.94 12.41
N ARG A 8 -33.06 -8.32 11.16
CA ARG A 8 -32.07 -8.91 10.25
C ARG A 8 -30.98 -7.88 9.98
N THR A 9 -29.89 -7.95 10.74
CA THR A 9 -28.67 -7.20 10.46
C THR A 9 -28.07 -7.73 9.16
N ASN A 10 -28.17 -6.93 8.09
CA ASN A 10 -27.54 -7.19 6.79
C ASN A 10 -26.01 -7.17 6.95
N THR A 11 -25.42 -8.33 7.21
CA THR A 11 -23.96 -8.54 7.36
C THR A 11 -23.19 -8.48 6.03
N TRP A 12 -23.87 -8.23 4.91
CA TRP A 12 -23.24 -8.10 3.59
C TRP A 12 -22.46 -6.79 3.41
N LYS A 13 -22.82 -5.71 4.10
CA LYS A 13 -22.10 -4.42 4.00
C LYS A 13 -20.79 -4.37 4.78
N THR A 14 -20.54 -5.35 5.67
CA THR A 14 -19.35 -5.34 6.54
C THR A 14 -18.16 -6.10 5.93
N ARG A 15 -18.37 -6.90 4.88
CA ARG A 15 -17.28 -7.68 4.27
C ARG A 15 -16.42 -6.92 3.26
N SER A 16 -16.81 -5.72 2.84
CA SER A 16 -16.05 -4.95 1.84
C SER A 16 -14.99 -4.01 2.43
N ARG A 17 -14.81 -3.98 3.76
CA ARG A 17 -13.99 -2.95 4.42
C ARG A 17 -12.60 -3.40 4.87
N ASN A 18 -12.25 -4.67 4.74
CA ASN A 18 -10.95 -5.20 5.18
C ASN A 18 -10.44 -6.26 4.20
N ALA A 19 -10.27 -5.93 2.92
CA ALA A 19 -9.21 -6.60 2.18
C ALA A 19 -7.92 -6.12 2.83
N ALA A 20 -7.42 -6.86 3.83
CA ALA A 20 -6.15 -6.55 4.48
C ALA A 20 -5.11 -6.42 3.35
N SER A 21 -4.40 -5.29 3.31
CA SER A 21 -3.38 -5.13 2.28
C SER A 21 -2.43 -6.33 2.37
N ALA A 22 -2.11 -6.91 1.21
CA ALA A 22 -1.16 -8.02 1.11
C ALA A 22 0.22 -7.66 1.68
N TYR A 23 0.53 -6.36 1.74
CA TYR A 23 1.80 -5.84 2.20
C TYR A 23 1.62 -4.68 3.16
N THR A 24 2.46 -4.63 4.19
CA THR A 24 2.57 -3.49 5.09
C THR A 24 3.33 -2.34 4.43
N ASP A 25 3.11 -1.11 4.88
CA ASP A 25 3.84 0.07 4.39
C ASP A 25 5.35 -0.09 4.53
N LYS A 26 5.82 -0.61 5.68
CA LYS A 26 7.25 -0.85 5.93
C LYS A 26 7.87 -1.84 4.95
N GLN A 27 7.13 -2.87 4.53
CA GLN A 27 7.63 -3.80 3.52
C GLN A 27 7.79 -3.09 2.18
N ILE A 28 6.79 -2.31 1.76
CA ILE A 28 6.86 -1.53 0.51
C ILE A 28 8.05 -0.57 0.55
N GLU A 29 8.25 0.12 1.67
CA GLU A 29 9.37 1.05 1.90
C GLU A 29 10.73 0.36 1.81
N GLN A 30 10.90 -0.80 2.43
CA GLN A 30 12.15 -1.57 2.36
C GLN A 30 12.49 -1.98 0.92
N TYR A 31 11.51 -2.41 0.13
CA TYR A 31 11.73 -2.73 -1.28
C TYR A 31 12.02 -1.47 -2.12
N LEU A 32 11.34 -0.35 -1.84
CA LEU A 32 11.66 0.94 -2.47
C LEU A 32 13.12 1.33 -2.20
N PHE A 33 13.58 1.23 -0.95
CA PHE A 33 14.96 1.52 -0.57
C PHE A 33 15.96 0.64 -1.33
N LEU A 34 15.72 -0.69 -1.37
CA LEU A 34 16.58 -1.63 -2.11
C LEU A 34 16.65 -1.31 -3.61
N LEU A 35 15.52 -0.97 -4.22
CA LEU A 35 15.46 -0.63 -5.64
C LEU A 35 16.21 0.66 -5.95
N ILE A 36 16.06 1.69 -5.12
CA ILE A 36 16.80 2.95 -5.27
C ILE A 36 18.29 2.72 -5.11
N TYR A 37 18.70 2.00 -4.05
CA TYR A 37 20.11 1.72 -3.77
C TYR A 37 20.78 0.87 -4.86
N SER A 38 20.01 0.03 -5.58
CA SER A 38 20.53 -0.76 -6.70
C SER A 38 21.07 0.09 -7.86
N GLY A 39 20.61 1.35 -7.98
CA GLY A 39 20.99 2.25 -9.08
C GLY A 39 20.50 1.81 -10.47
N ARG A 40 19.64 0.78 -10.56
CA ARG A 40 19.20 0.18 -11.84
C ARG A 40 18.01 0.89 -12.49
N HIS A 41 17.39 1.83 -11.79
CA HIS A 41 16.19 2.52 -12.23
C HIS A 41 16.47 4.00 -12.42
N SER A 42 16.42 4.45 -13.67
CA SER A 42 16.68 5.85 -14.05
C SER A 42 15.47 6.76 -13.88
N ASN A 43 14.28 6.20 -13.69
CA ASN A 43 13.04 6.94 -13.50
C ASN A 43 12.07 6.20 -12.57
N ALA A 44 11.08 6.94 -12.05
CA ALA A 44 10.08 6.40 -11.14
C ALA A 44 9.25 5.28 -11.77
N GLU A 45 8.91 5.37 -13.06
CA GLU A 45 8.07 4.38 -13.74
C GLU A 45 8.72 2.99 -13.75
N SER A 46 9.99 2.91 -14.16
CA SER A 46 10.78 1.66 -14.17
C SER A 46 10.92 1.06 -12.78
N LEU A 47 11.07 1.91 -11.75
CA LEU A 47 11.16 1.52 -10.36
C LEU A 47 9.84 0.93 -9.86
N PHE A 48 8.71 1.61 -10.11
CA PHE A 48 7.39 1.12 -9.74
C PHE A 48 6.98 -0.13 -10.51
N ALA A 49 7.41 -0.26 -11.77
CA ALA A 49 7.18 -1.48 -12.56
C ALA A 49 7.87 -2.68 -11.90
N GLU A 50 9.11 -2.53 -11.46
CA GLU A 50 9.84 -3.60 -10.78
C GLU A 50 9.27 -3.89 -9.39
N LEU A 51 8.90 -2.84 -8.64
CA LEU A 51 8.27 -3.00 -7.34
C LEU A 51 6.97 -3.82 -7.40
N ARG A 52 6.13 -3.59 -8.43
CA ARG A 52 4.90 -4.38 -8.64
C ARG A 52 5.17 -5.85 -8.97
N LYS A 53 6.30 -6.16 -9.63
CA LYS A 53 6.70 -7.56 -9.88
C LYS A 53 7.13 -8.26 -8.61
N MET A 54 7.85 -7.54 -7.73
CA MET A 54 8.32 -8.08 -6.45
C MET A 54 7.21 -8.18 -5.39
N LEU A 55 6.20 -7.32 -5.48
CA LEU A 55 5.05 -7.26 -4.57
C LEU A 55 3.73 -7.53 -5.31
N PRO A 56 3.51 -8.77 -5.80
CA PRO A 56 2.29 -9.11 -6.54
C PRO A 56 1.03 -8.89 -5.70
N GLY A 57 0.10 -8.07 -6.21
CA GLY A 57 -1.15 -7.75 -5.52
C GLY A 57 -1.05 -6.57 -4.55
N VAL A 58 0.07 -5.83 -4.54
CA VAL A 58 0.16 -4.55 -3.84
C VAL A 58 -0.88 -3.57 -4.38
N ASP A 59 -1.60 -2.89 -3.50
CA ASP A 59 -2.53 -1.82 -3.88
C ASP A 59 -1.72 -0.64 -4.47
N PRO A 60 -2.00 -0.21 -5.72
CA PRO A 60 -1.34 0.93 -6.32
C PRO A 60 -1.47 2.21 -5.49
N THR A 61 -2.60 2.38 -4.79
CA THR A 61 -2.86 3.58 -3.97
C THR A 61 -1.96 3.59 -2.74
N GLN A 62 -1.86 2.45 -2.04
CA GLN A 62 -0.93 2.27 -0.93
C GLN A 62 0.52 2.50 -1.38
N MET A 63 0.92 1.90 -2.50
CA MET A 63 2.29 2.02 -3.02
C MET A 63 2.66 3.48 -3.33
N ASN A 64 1.77 4.23 -3.99
CA ASN A 64 1.99 5.65 -4.26
C ASN A 64 2.11 6.47 -2.97
N ARG A 65 1.24 6.22 -1.99
CA ARG A 65 1.31 6.90 -0.69
C ARG A 65 2.66 6.67 0.00
N VAL A 66 3.09 5.41 0.09
CA VAL A 66 4.37 5.06 0.73
C VAL A 66 5.53 5.71 0.00
N ALA A 67 5.54 5.69 -1.34
CA ALA A 67 6.60 6.32 -2.12
C ALA A 67 6.69 7.85 -1.89
N HIS A 68 5.55 8.54 -1.78
CA HIS A 68 5.54 9.97 -1.46
C HIS A 68 6.03 10.27 -0.04
N GLN A 69 5.63 9.46 0.95
CA GLN A 69 6.12 9.60 2.33
C GLN A 69 7.63 9.38 2.39
N PHE A 70 8.10 8.31 1.75
CA PHE A 70 9.52 7.97 1.67
C PHE A 70 10.35 9.06 0.97
N ALA A 71 9.86 9.62 -0.14
CA ALA A 71 10.52 10.75 -0.81
C ALA A 71 10.62 11.99 0.08
N ALA A 72 9.59 12.27 0.88
CA ALA A 72 9.63 13.36 1.85
C ALA A 72 10.65 13.10 2.97
N GLU A 73 10.77 11.87 3.45
CA GLU A 73 11.75 11.47 4.46
C GLU A 73 13.19 11.62 3.94
N LEU A 74 13.46 11.15 2.71
CA LEU A 74 14.79 11.33 2.09
C LEU A 74 15.15 12.81 1.94
N ARG A 75 14.19 13.65 1.53
CA ARG A 75 14.37 15.09 1.44
C ARG A 75 14.68 15.73 2.78
N ASN A 76 13.98 15.33 3.83
CA ASN A 76 14.22 15.82 5.19
C ASN A 76 15.58 15.35 5.73
N ALA A 77 16.10 14.22 5.26
CA ALA A 77 17.43 13.71 5.57
C ALA A 77 18.55 14.35 4.73
N GLY A 78 18.24 15.22 3.77
CA GLY A 78 19.21 15.86 2.87
C GLY A 78 19.76 14.93 1.79
N LEU A 79 19.04 13.85 1.46
CA LEU A 79 19.45 12.82 0.51
C LEU A 79 18.82 12.99 -0.90
N THR A 80 18.19 14.14 -1.18
CA THR A 80 17.53 14.44 -2.47
C THR A 80 17.72 15.88 -2.92
#